data_AF-K1RZD7-F1
#
_entry.id   AF-K1RZD7-F1
#
_cell.length_a   1.000
_cell.length_b   1.000
_cell.length_c   1.000
_cell.angle_alpha   90.00
_cell.angle_beta   90.00
_cell.angle_gamma   90.00
#
_symmetry.space_group_name_H-M   'P 1'
#
loop_
_entity.id
_entity.type
_entity.pdbx_description
1 polymer ?
#
loop_
_entity_poly.entity_id
_entity_poly.type
_entity_poly.pdbx_seq_one_letter_code
_entity_poly.pdbx_strand_id
1 'polypeptide(L)'
;MANKKLYKKERFSGCIVGAAAGDALGSPVKTLTISQIKDLYGKKGILKLSPEKRQKTARISDETQMMLFTAHGILWADAAGLRTGEANCADYVFLALQQWLYSQTGGTSSIDLQWILDDNETGFPCDLLGISAFCKKRNPTKQLVQTLAGIKSEN
;
A
#
# COMPACT_ATOMS: atom_id res chain seq x y z
N MET A 1 7.13 -22.84 26.27
CA MET A 1 6.17 -21.74 26.03
C MET A 1 4.88 -22.35 25.52
N ALA A 2 3.74 -22.08 26.17
CA ALA A 2 2.45 -22.63 25.74
C ALA A 2 2.07 -22.08 24.35
N ASN A 3 1.62 -22.96 23.46
CA ASN A 3 1.24 -22.62 22.09
C ASN A 3 -0.10 -21.86 22.13
N LYS A 4 -0.03 -20.53 22.27
CA LYS A 4 -1.22 -19.67 22.35
C LYS A 4 -1.95 -19.69 21.01
N LYS A 5 -3.19 -20.19 21.00
CA LYS A 5 -4.05 -20.18 19.81
C LYS A 5 -4.37 -18.73 19.44
N LEU A 6 -3.88 -18.27 18.29
CA LEU A 6 -4.17 -16.94 17.76
C LEU A 6 -5.57 -16.88 17.14
N TYR A 7 -6.34 -15.85 17.48
CA TYR A 7 -7.63 -15.52 16.88
C TYR A 7 -7.47 -14.96 15.47
N LYS A 8 -8.54 -15.02 14.65
CA LYS A 8 -8.52 -14.52 13.25
C LYS A 8 -8.02 -13.06 13.16
N LYS A 9 -8.48 -12.20 14.07
CA LYS A 9 -8.02 -10.79 14.14
C LYS A 9 -6.53 -10.67 14.41
N GLU A 10 -6.01 -11.42 15.37
CA GLU A 10 -4.57 -11.41 15.70
C GLU A 10 -3.73 -11.89 14.52
N ARG A 11 -4.20 -12.92 13.79
CA ARG A 11 -3.53 -13.39 12.57
C ARG A 11 -3.51 -12.32 11.48
N PHE A 12 -4.65 -11.69 11.23
CA PHE A 12 -4.76 -10.63 10.22
C PHE A 12 -3.87 -9.42 10.56
N SER A 13 -3.94 -8.92 11.81
CA SER A 13 -3.07 -7.84 12.28
C SER A 13 -1.59 -8.23 12.20
N GLY A 14 -1.25 -9.46 12.57
CA GLY A 14 0.10 -10.00 12.44
C GLY A 14 0.60 -10.05 11.00
N CYS A 15 -0.25 -10.43 10.05
CA CYS A 15 0.08 -10.44 8.62
C CYS A 15 0.37 -9.02 8.11
N ILE A 16 -0.49 -8.05 8.41
CA ILE A 16 -0.31 -6.65 7.95
C ILE A 16 0.95 -6.03 8.57
N VAL A 17 1.15 -6.18 9.88
CA VAL A 17 2.34 -5.65 10.56
C VAL A 17 3.61 -6.37 10.09
N GLY A 18 3.55 -7.68 9.90
CA GLY A 18 4.67 -8.48 9.40
C GLY A 18 5.06 -8.09 7.97
N ALA A 19 4.09 -7.85 7.09
CA ALA A 19 4.33 -7.35 5.74
C ALA A 19 4.99 -5.97 5.76
N ALA A 20 4.46 -5.04 6.57
CA ALA A 20 5.04 -3.70 6.71
C ALA A 20 6.47 -3.72 7.29
N ALA A 21 6.74 -4.60 8.25
CA ALA A 21 8.07 -4.80 8.80
C ALA A 21 9.04 -5.41 7.78
N GLY A 22 8.57 -6.37 6.98
CA GLY A 22 9.32 -6.98 5.88
C GLY A 22 9.67 -5.97 4.80
N ASP A 23 8.72 -5.15 4.38
CA ASP A 23 8.93 -4.03 3.45
C ASP A 23 9.98 -3.03 4.02
N ALA A 24 9.78 -2.56 5.25
CA ALA A 24 10.72 -1.62 5.87
C ALA A 24 12.16 -2.17 6.01
N LEU A 25 12.31 -3.50 6.16
CA LEU A 25 13.60 -4.18 6.20
C LEU A 25 14.18 -4.39 4.78
N GLY A 26 13.36 -4.77 3.81
CA GLY A 26 13.79 -5.13 2.46
C GLY A 26 14.01 -3.93 1.54
N SER A 27 13.24 -2.86 1.73
CA SER A 27 13.27 -1.68 0.86
C SER A 27 14.66 -1.05 0.68
N PRO A 28 15.49 -0.88 1.74
CA PRO A 28 16.86 -0.35 1.60
C PRO A 28 17.80 -1.20 0.75
N VAL A 29 17.47 -2.48 0.52
CA VAL A 29 18.31 -3.42 -0.22
C VAL A 29 17.68 -3.88 -1.54
N LYS A 30 16.48 -3.40 -1.88
CA LYS A 30 15.67 -3.92 -3.00
C LYS A 30 16.33 -3.82 -4.38
N THR A 31 17.24 -2.87 -4.58
CA THR A 31 17.96 -2.66 -5.85
C THR A 31 19.43 -3.09 -5.79
N LEU A 32 19.85 -3.71 -4.69
CA LEU A 32 21.24 -4.12 -4.48
C LEU A 32 21.45 -5.57 -4.85
N THR A 33 22.62 -5.89 -5.39
CA THR A 33 23.08 -7.27 -5.55
C THR A 33 23.46 -7.88 -4.20
N ILE A 34 23.49 -9.21 -4.11
CA ILE A 34 23.92 -9.91 -2.90
C ILE A 34 25.33 -9.49 -2.46
N SER A 35 26.26 -9.24 -3.40
CA SER A 35 27.61 -8.74 -3.06
C SER A 35 27.53 -7.37 -2.39
N GLN A 36 26.81 -6.42 -3.00
CA GLN A 36 26.66 -5.07 -2.44
C GLN A 36 25.97 -5.08 -1.07
N ILE A 37 24.98 -5.95 -0.87
CA ILE A 37 24.35 -6.13 0.45
C ILE A 37 25.38 -6.61 1.48
N LYS A 38 26.23 -7.57 1.12
CA LYS A 38 27.28 -8.08 2.02
C LYS A 38 28.36 -7.04 2.28
N ASP A 39 28.68 -6.20 1.30
CA ASP A 39 29.68 -5.14 1.44
C ASP A 39 29.16 -4.03 2.38
N LEU A 40 27.87 -3.68 2.30
CA LEU A 40 27.27 -2.63 3.13
C LEU A 40 26.85 -3.09 4.53
N TYR A 41 26.34 -4.33 4.66
CA TYR A 41 25.73 -4.83 5.90
C TYR A 41 26.48 -6.02 6.52
N GLY A 42 27.54 -6.51 5.88
CA GLY A 42 28.33 -7.66 6.31
C GLY A 42 27.82 -9.00 5.76
N LYS A 43 28.57 -10.08 6.02
CA LYS A 43 28.32 -11.43 5.44
C LYS A 43 26.90 -11.97 5.66
N LYS A 44 26.23 -11.55 6.73
CA LYS A 44 24.86 -11.96 7.09
C LYS A 44 23.77 -11.09 6.46
N GLY A 45 24.13 -10.04 5.73
CA GLY A 45 23.20 -9.08 5.13
C GLY A 45 22.53 -8.18 6.16
N ILE A 46 21.39 -7.60 5.76
CA ILE A 46 20.61 -6.71 6.63
C ILE A 46 19.87 -7.52 7.71
N LEU A 47 20.14 -7.20 8.98
CA LEU A 47 19.56 -7.90 10.13
C LEU A 47 18.70 -7.00 11.02
N LYS A 48 18.72 -5.69 10.76
CA LYS A 48 18.02 -4.69 11.52
C LYS A 48 17.41 -3.68 10.56
N LEU A 49 16.28 -3.11 10.99
CA LEU A 49 15.70 -1.96 10.34
C LEU A 49 16.75 -0.85 10.21
N SER A 50 16.75 -0.16 9.06
CA SER A 50 17.71 0.89 8.72
C SER A 50 16.99 2.23 8.52
N PRO A 51 16.72 2.99 9.61
CA PRO A 51 16.16 4.32 9.50
C PRO A 51 17.10 5.28 8.74
N GLU A 52 16.52 6.20 7.98
CA GLU A 52 17.28 7.30 7.38
C GLU A 52 17.92 8.19 8.45
N LYS A 53 19.00 8.89 8.09
CA LYS A 53 19.64 9.87 8.97
C LYS A 53 18.59 10.84 9.54
N ARG A 54 18.59 10.99 10.87
CA ARG A 54 17.66 11.84 11.65
C ARG A 54 16.22 11.32 11.79
N GLN A 55 15.91 10.10 11.36
CA GLN A 55 14.61 9.47 11.62
C GLN A 55 14.70 8.44 12.74
N LYS A 56 13.64 8.38 13.58
CA LYS A 56 13.53 7.42 14.69
C LYS A 56 13.03 6.04 14.25
N THR A 57 12.35 5.96 13.11
CA THR A 57 11.70 4.75 12.61
C THR A 57 12.14 4.44 11.19
N ALA A 58 12.24 3.15 10.85
CA ALA A 58 12.39 2.76 9.46
C ALA A 58 11.12 3.10 8.67
N ARG A 59 11.30 3.39 7.39
CA ARG A 59 10.22 3.84 6.54
C ARG A 59 9.68 2.66 5.74
N ILE A 60 8.36 2.56 5.69
CA ILE A 60 7.65 1.74 4.71
C ILE A 60 7.79 2.33 3.29
N SER A 61 7.63 1.50 2.27
CA SER A 61 7.68 1.88 0.86
C SER A 61 6.28 1.97 0.23
N ASP A 62 6.26 2.17 -1.08
CA ASP A 62 5.07 2.08 -1.92
C ASP A 62 4.36 0.73 -1.80
N GLU A 63 5.08 -0.36 -1.53
CA GLU A 63 4.50 -1.71 -1.37
C GLU A 63 3.51 -1.79 -0.19
N THR A 64 3.92 -1.32 1.00
CA THR A 64 2.99 -1.27 2.15
C THR A 64 1.83 -0.32 1.89
N GLN A 65 2.08 0.83 1.25
CA GLN A 65 1.02 1.79 0.94
C GLN A 65 -0.02 1.14 0.03
N MET A 66 0.40 0.58 -1.10
CA MET A 66 -0.49 -0.10 -2.04
C MET A 66 -1.22 -1.28 -1.41
N MET A 67 -0.56 -2.10 -0.60
CA MET A 67 -1.21 -3.21 0.13
C MET A 67 -2.39 -2.70 0.98
N LEU A 68 -2.23 -1.58 1.67
CA LEU A 68 -3.30 -0.99 2.49
C LEU A 68 -4.42 -0.40 1.63
N PHE A 69 -4.10 0.26 0.51
CA PHE A 69 -5.12 0.73 -0.43
C PHE A 69 -5.85 -0.44 -1.11
N THR A 70 -5.18 -1.54 -1.42
CA THR A 70 -5.85 -2.78 -1.88
C THR A 70 -6.80 -3.32 -0.82
N ALA A 71 -6.40 -3.35 0.44
CA ALA A 71 -7.29 -3.75 1.53
C ALA A 71 -8.50 -2.80 1.67
N HIS A 72 -8.30 -1.49 1.51
CA HIS A 72 -9.38 -0.51 1.46
C HIS A 72 -10.35 -0.79 0.31
N GLY A 73 -9.86 -1.04 -0.91
CA GLY A 73 -10.71 -1.39 -2.05
C GLY A 73 -11.52 -2.67 -1.87
N ILE A 74 -10.95 -3.70 -1.22
CA ILE A 74 -11.69 -4.93 -0.88
C ILE A 74 -12.83 -4.63 0.09
N LEU A 75 -12.57 -3.82 1.13
CA LEU A 75 -13.60 -3.43 2.10
C LEU A 75 -14.66 -2.53 1.48
N TRP A 76 -14.26 -1.65 0.56
CA TRP A 76 -15.18 -0.81 -0.19
C TRP A 76 -16.10 -1.65 -1.09
N ALA A 77 -15.55 -2.65 -1.78
CA ALA A 77 -16.34 -3.59 -2.58
C ALA A 77 -17.39 -4.33 -1.75
N ASP A 78 -17.00 -4.85 -0.58
CA ASP A 78 -17.90 -5.55 0.34
C ASP A 78 -19.04 -4.62 0.80
N ALA A 79 -18.69 -3.39 1.23
CA ALA A 79 -19.67 -2.39 1.63
C ALA A 79 -20.61 -1.97 0.49
N ALA A 80 -20.10 -1.85 -0.74
CA ALA A 80 -20.91 -1.55 -1.90
C ALA A 80 -21.85 -2.70 -2.28
N GLY A 81 -21.33 -3.94 -2.28
CA GLY A 81 -22.11 -5.15 -2.56
C GLY A 81 -23.26 -5.35 -1.58
N LEU A 82 -23.08 -5.00 -0.30
CA LEU A 82 -24.15 -4.99 0.69
C LEU A 82 -25.28 -3.99 0.36
N ARG A 83 -24.99 -2.91 -0.38
CA ARG A 83 -25.98 -1.90 -0.78
C ARG A 83 -26.64 -2.21 -2.12
N THR A 84 -25.87 -2.69 -3.09
CA THR A 84 -26.30 -2.83 -4.49
C THR A 84 -26.65 -4.26 -4.88
N GLY A 85 -26.22 -5.26 -4.12
CA GLY A 85 -26.34 -6.68 -4.45
C GLY A 85 -25.29 -7.18 -5.45
N GLU A 86 -24.59 -6.27 -6.14
CA GLU A 86 -23.55 -6.58 -7.12
C GLU A 86 -22.41 -5.55 -7.00
N ALA A 87 -21.21 -6.04 -6.69
CA ALA A 87 -19.98 -5.26 -6.66
C ALA A 87 -18.79 -6.12 -7.07
N ASN A 88 -18.09 -5.72 -8.12
CA ASN A 88 -16.89 -6.40 -8.55
C ASN A 88 -15.69 -5.89 -7.74
N CYS A 89 -15.09 -6.77 -6.94
CA CYS A 89 -13.94 -6.44 -6.08
C CYS A 89 -12.76 -5.82 -6.85
N ALA A 90 -12.51 -6.26 -8.08
CA ALA A 90 -11.42 -5.73 -8.89
C ALA A 90 -11.59 -4.23 -9.19
N ASP A 91 -12.82 -3.78 -9.43
CA ASP A 91 -13.12 -2.38 -9.78
C ASP A 91 -12.86 -1.47 -8.59
N TYR A 92 -13.29 -1.84 -7.39
CA TYR A 92 -13.04 -1.06 -6.18
C TYR A 92 -11.58 -1.09 -5.74
N VAL A 93 -10.87 -2.20 -5.95
CA VAL A 93 -9.41 -2.25 -5.78
C VAL A 93 -8.73 -1.29 -6.74
N PHE A 94 -9.17 -1.22 -7.99
CA PHE A 94 -8.68 -0.25 -8.96
C PHE A 94 -8.95 1.19 -8.48
N LEU A 95 -10.17 1.54 -8.07
CA LEU A 95 -10.49 2.88 -7.55
C LEU A 95 -9.62 3.24 -6.33
N ALA A 96 -9.43 2.32 -5.39
CA ALA A 96 -8.56 2.56 -4.24
C ALA A 96 -7.08 2.76 -4.65
N LEU A 97 -6.59 2.04 -5.65
CA LEU A 97 -5.25 2.27 -6.20
C LEU A 97 -5.15 3.60 -6.96
N GLN A 98 -6.26 4.14 -7.49
CA GLN A 98 -6.31 5.49 -8.05
C GLN A 98 -6.24 6.56 -6.96
N GLN A 99 -6.86 6.35 -5.79
CA GLN A 99 -6.64 7.22 -4.61
C GLN A 99 -5.18 7.20 -4.17
N TRP A 100 -4.55 6.02 -4.14
CA TRP A 100 -3.11 5.92 -3.88
C TRP A 100 -2.29 6.68 -4.93
N LEU A 101 -2.58 6.47 -6.23
CA LEU A 101 -1.89 7.13 -7.33
C LEU A 101 -1.96 8.66 -7.17
N TYR A 102 -3.16 9.18 -6.87
CA TYR A 102 -3.37 10.60 -6.59
C TYR A 102 -2.45 11.10 -5.47
N SER A 103 -2.31 10.36 -4.36
CA SER A 103 -1.39 10.74 -3.28
C SER A 103 0.07 10.83 -3.72
N GLN A 104 0.48 10.08 -4.75
CA GLN A 104 1.85 10.06 -5.26
C GLN A 104 2.11 11.11 -6.34
N THR A 105 1.12 11.39 -7.20
CA THR A 105 1.29 12.17 -8.43
C THR A 105 0.51 13.49 -8.43
N GLY A 106 -0.55 13.59 -7.64
CA GLY A 106 -1.54 14.67 -7.70
C GLY A 106 -2.66 14.43 -8.73
N GLY A 107 -2.72 13.24 -9.35
CA GLY A 107 -3.73 12.92 -10.37
C GLY A 107 -4.05 11.43 -10.43
N THR A 108 -5.22 11.14 -10.99
CA THR A 108 -5.74 9.80 -11.33
C THR A 108 -5.45 9.49 -12.81
N SER A 109 -5.77 8.28 -13.28
CA SER A 109 -5.62 7.88 -14.69
C SER A 109 -6.53 8.66 -15.65
N SER A 110 -7.70 9.13 -15.16
CA SER A 110 -8.59 10.08 -15.84
C SER A 110 -9.13 11.10 -14.87
N ILE A 111 -9.44 12.32 -15.36
CA ILE A 111 -10.15 13.35 -14.61
C ILE A 111 -11.50 12.86 -14.09
N ASP A 112 -12.15 11.98 -14.85
CA ASP A 112 -13.46 11.41 -14.51
C ASP A 112 -13.43 10.52 -13.28
N LEU A 113 -12.23 10.17 -12.77
CA LEU A 113 -12.07 9.39 -11.54
C LEU A 113 -11.88 10.27 -10.31
N GLN A 114 -11.81 11.60 -10.41
CA GLN A 114 -11.54 12.45 -9.25
C GLN A 114 -12.65 12.43 -8.19
N TRP A 115 -13.87 11.98 -8.53
CA TRP A 115 -14.95 11.79 -7.56
C TRP A 115 -14.57 10.84 -6.42
N ILE A 116 -13.63 9.91 -6.64
CA ILE A 116 -13.15 8.98 -5.61
C ILE A 116 -12.43 9.67 -4.44
N LEU A 117 -12.13 10.97 -4.56
CA LEU A 117 -11.46 11.78 -3.55
C LEU A 117 -12.47 12.52 -2.65
N ASP A 118 -13.75 12.51 -2.99
CA ASP A 118 -14.82 13.08 -2.17
C ASP A 118 -15.57 11.96 -1.44
N ASP A 119 -15.43 11.94 -0.11
CA ASP A 119 -16.07 10.94 0.75
C ASP A 119 -17.61 10.95 0.65
N ASN A 120 -18.22 12.08 0.27
CA ASN A 120 -19.67 12.17 0.07
C ASN A 120 -20.11 11.45 -1.21
N GLU A 121 -19.32 11.57 -2.27
CA GLU A 121 -19.58 10.92 -3.56
C GLU A 121 -19.35 9.41 -3.47
N THR A 122 -18.31 8.98 -2.75
CA THR A 122 -18.01 7.54 -2.60
C THR A 122 -18.96 6.82 -1.65
N GLY A 123 -19.49 7.52 -0.65
CA GLY A 123 -20.21 6.92 0.48
C GLY A 123 -19.37 5.90 1.26
N PHE A 124 -18.04 5.95 1.12
CA PHE A 124 -17.08 5.06 1.78
C PHE A 124 -15.74 5.77 1.97
N PRO A 125 -15.57 6.52 3.07
CA PRO A 125 -14.41 7.37 3.30
C PRO A 125 -13.07 6.62 3.27
N CYS A 126 -12.04 7.25 2.70
CA CYS A 126 -10.70 6.68 2.65
C CYS A 126 -9.76 7.33 3.68
N ASP A 127 -9.80 6.84 4.93
CA ASP A 127 -8.95 7.31 6.04
C ASP A 127 -7.44 7.30 5.72
N LEU A 128 -7.00 6.42 4.80
CA LEU A 128 -5.61 6.30 4.40
C LEU A 128 -5.06 7.61 3.80
N LEU A 129 -5.91 8.39 3.12
CA LEU A 129 -5.53 9.69 2.54
C LEU A 129 -5.21 10.74 3.61
N GLY A 130 -5.77 10.60 4.82
CA GLY A 130 -5.47 11.47 5.96
C GLY A 130 -4.15 11.15 6.68
N ILE A 131 -3.54 10.00 6.39
CA ILE A 131 -2.34 9.53 7.08
C ILE A 131 -1.09 9.88 6.27
N SER A 132 -0.36 10.90 6.73
CA SER A 132 0.83 11.41 6.02
C SER A 132 1.87 10.34 5.64
N ALA A 133 2.04 9.30 6.46
CA ALA A 133 2.97 8.20 6.16
C ALA A 133 2.58 7.40 4.91
N PHE A 134 1.28 7.32 4.61
CA PHE A 134 0.73 6.58 3.46
C PHE A 134 0.63 7.44 2.20
N CYS A 135 0.63 8.77 2.33
CA CYS A 135 0.62 9.69 1.19
C CYS A 135 2.00 10.28 0.86
N LYS A 136 3.00 10.11 1.73
CA LYS A 136 4.36 10.61 1.45
C LYS A 136 4.95 9.87 0.25
N LYS A 137 5.41 10.61 -0.76
CA LYS A 137 6.01 10.06 -1.99
C LYS A 137 7.11 9.06 -1.68
N ARG A 138 6.99 7.84 -2.23
CA ARG A 138 7.94 6.73 -2.03
C ARG A 138 8.77 6.35 -3.25
N ASN A 139 8.78 7.22 -4.26
CA ASN A 139 9.43 6.97 -5.55
C ASN A 139 9.02 5.59 -6.12
N PRO A 140 7.71 5.35 -6.31
CA PRO A 140 7.27 4.14 -6.98
C PRO A 140 7.93 4.03 -8.34
N THR A 141 8.10 2.79 -8.81
CA THR A 141 8.74 2.58 -10.12
C THR A 141 7.92 3.29 -11.21
N LYS A 142 8.62 3.87 -12.21
CA LYS A 142 7.94 4.52 -13.34
C LYS A 142 6.96 3.56 -14.03
N GLN A 143 7.34 2.29 -14.14
CA GLN A 143 6.50 1.23 -14.71
C GLN A 143 5.18 1.09 -13.96
N LEU A 144 5.23 1.00 -12.63
CA LEU A 144 4.04 0.89 -11.79
C LEU A 144 3.07 2.07 -11.96
N VAL A 145 3.62 3.29 -11.92
CA VAL A 145 2.84 4.52 -12.11
C VAL A 145 2.20 4.54 -13.50
N GLN A 146 2.97 4.18 -14.55
CA GLN A 146 2.47 4.11 -15.91
C GLN A 146 1.41 3.04 -16.10
N THR A 147 1.54 1.87 -15.46
CA THR A 147 0.53 0.82 -15.50
C THR A 147 -0.78 1.32 -14.90
N LEU A 148 -0.77 1.88 -13.69
CA LEU A 148 -2.00 2.38 -13.05
C LEU A 148 -2.60 3.58 -13.78
N ALA A 149 -1.77 4.48 -14.32
CA ALA A 149 -2.24 5.61 -15.12
C ALA A 149 -2.75 5.18 -16.52
N GLY A 150 -2.28 4.04 -17.04
CA GLY A 150 -2.60 3.53 -18.36
C GLY A 150 -3.81 2.59 -18.41
N ILE A 151 -4.30 2.11 -17.26
CA ILE A 151 -5.54 1.34 -17.18
C ILE A 151 -6.70 2.29 -17.53
N LYS A 152 -7.32 2.02 -18.68
CA LYS A 152 -8.59 2.63 -19.07
C LYS A 152 -9.70 1.79 -18.45
N SER A 153 -10.70 2.45 -17.86
CA SER A 153 -11.98 1.78 -17.57
C SER A 153 -12.51 1.25 -18.89
N GLU A 154 -12.75 -0.06 -18.99
CA GLU A 154 -13.62 -0.56 -20.05
C GLU A 154 -15.03 -0.04 -19.71
N ASN A 155 -15.65 0.63 -20.67
CA ASN A 155 -17.03 1.11 -20.58
C ASN A 155 -18.00 -0.05 -20.79
#